data_AF-A0A565BY43-F1
#
_entry.id   AF-A0A565BY43-F1
#
_cell.length_a   1.000
_cell.length_b   1.000
_cell.length_c   1.000
_cell.angle_alpha   90.00
_cell.angle_beta   90.00
_cell.angle_gamma   90.00
#
_symmetry.space_group_name_H-M   'P 1'
#
loop_
_entity.id
_entity.type
_entity.pdbx_description
1 polymer ?
#
loop_
_entity_poly.entity_id
_entity_poly.type
_entity_poly.pdbx_seq_one_letter_code
_entity_poly.pdbx_strand_id
1 'polypeptide(L)' 'MASTEILKSDAACFAFLGECGSVPFTGSNADCKACCEAKFGNPPVCAGRVELEGGVPHCHCYGSS' A
#
# COMPACT_ATOMS: atom_id res chain seq x y z
N MET A 1 -26.53 -12.73 22.41
CA MET A 1 -25.77 -13.02 21.17
C MET A 1 -25.06 -11.74 20.80
N ALA A 2 -23.74 -11.66 20.96
CA ALA A 2 -22.98 -10.50 20.51
C ALA A 2 -22.87 -10.60 18.98
N SER A 3 -23.71 -9.85 18.25
CA SER A 3 -23.55 -9.66 16.82
C SER A 3 -22.24 -8.92 16.60
N THR A 4 -21.16 -9.66 16.34
CA THR A 4 -19.96 -9.12 15.71
C THR A 4 -20.30 -8.84 14.25
N GLU A 5 -21.09 -7.79 14.04
CA GLU A 5 -21.14 -7.10 12.76
C GLU A 5 -19.81 -6.37 12.65
N ILE A 6 -18.76 -7.09 12.24
CA ILE A 6 -17.50 -6.49 11.85
C ILE A 6 -17.84 -5.74 10.57
N LEU A 7 -18.06 -4.44 10.71
CA LEU A 7 -18.40 -3.53 9.64
C LEU A 7 -17.46 -3.80 8.46
N LYS A 8 -18.03 -4.39 7.41
CA LYS A 8 -17.48 -4.48 6.05
C LYS A 8 -17.49 -3.08 5.40
N SER A 9 -17.04 -2.06 6.13
CA SER A 9 -17.16 -0.65 5.77
C SER A 9 -15.96 0.19 6.16
N ASP A 10 -14.94 -0.39 6.80
CA ASP A 10 -13.59 0.16 6.70
C ASP A 10 -12.89 -0.69 5.64
N ALA A 11 -12.79 -0.18 4.42
CA ALA A 11 -12.09 -0.86 3.34
C ALA A 11 -10.60 -0.82 3.69
N ALA A 12 -10.22 -1.67 4.62
CA ALA A 12 -9.07 -1.41 5.44
C ALA A 12 -7.81 -1.59 4.60
N CYS A 13 -6.94 -0.60 4.74
CA CYS A 13 -5.82 -0.33 3.87
C CYS A 13 -4.68 -1.33 4.10
N PHE A 14 -4.94 -2.60 3.79
CA PHE A 14 -4.04 -3.71 4.06
C PHE A 14 -3.88 -4.64 2.86
N ALA A 15 -4.62 -4.44 1.77
CA ALA A 15 -4.45 -5.27 0.58
C ALA A 15 -3.16 -4.87 -0.12
N PHE A 16 -2.16 -5.74 -0.10
CA PHE A 16 -0.93 -5.55 -0.85
C PHE A 16 -1.22 -5.66 -2.35
N LEU A 17 -1.01 -4.56 -3.08
CA LEU A 17 -1.22 -4.49 -4.53
C LEU A 17 0.03 -4.85 -5.31
N GLY A 18 1.21 -4.68 -4.71
CA GLY A 18 2.50 -4.90 -5.34
C GLY A 18 3.50 -3.79 -5.00
N GLU A 19 4.60 -3.76 -5.73
CA GLU A 19 5.67 -2.78 -5.54
C GLU A 19 5.68 -1.69 -6.63
N CYS A 20 6.32 -0.55 -6.35
CA CYS A 20 6.50 0.53 -7.32
C CYS A 20 7.93 1.10 -7.32
N GLY A 21 8.36 1.62 -8.47
CA GLY A 21 9.69 2.22 -8.63
C GLY A 21 10.84 1.21 -8.72
N SER A 22 12.06 1.72 -8.80
CA SER A 22 13.29 0.91 -8.83
C SER A 22 13.67 0.44 -7.42
N VAL A 23 14.31 -0.72 -7.35
CA VAL A 23 14.92 -1.28 -6.12
C VAL A 23 16.44 -1.09 -6.20
N PRO A 24 17.11 -0.44 -5.23
CA PRO A 24 16.56 0.18 -4.03
C PRO A 24 15.70 1.42 -4.32
N PHE A 25 14.58 1.54 -3.62
CA PHE A 25 13.73 2.72 -3.67
C PHE A 25 14.36 3.85 -2.86
N THR A 26 14.70 4.96 -3.50
CA THR A 26 15.40 6.10 -2.88
C THR A 26 14.47 7.23 -2.44
N GLY A 27 13.16 7.11 -2.70
CA GLY A 27 12.16 8.11 -2.34
C GLY A 27 11.61 7.94 -0.92
N SER A 28 10.78 8.88 -0.51
CA SER A 28 10.03 8.83 0.76
C SER A 28 8.74 8.02 0.63
N ASN A 29 8.03 7.80 1.75
CA ASN A 29 6.69 7.18 1.73
C ASN A 29 5.69 7.98 0.88
N ALA A 30 5.84 9.31 0.81
CA ALA A 30 4.99 10.15 -0.03
C ALA A 30 5.26 9.92 -1.53
N ASP A 31 6.54 9.82 -1.91
CA ASP A 31 6.95 9.48 -3.28
C ASP A 31 6.48 8.06 -3.64
N CYS A 32 6.58 7.14 -2.68
CA CYS A 32 6.07 5.77 -2.84
C CYS A 32 4.56 5.76 -3.06
N LYS A 33 3.77 6.50 -2.25
CA LYS A 33 2.32 6.61 -2.43
C LYS A 33 1.95 7.17 -3.80
N ALA A 34 2.62 8.24 -4.24
CA ALA A 34 2.39 8.82 -5.56
C ALA A 34 2.72 7.84 -6.70
N CYS A 35 3.81 7.07 -6.57
CA CYS A 35 4.17 6.00 -7.49
C CYS A 35 3.07 4.93 -7.53
N CYS A 36 2.63 4.48 -6.36
CA CYS A 36 1.57 3.49 -6.21
C CYS A 36 0.26 3.98 -6.83
N GLU A 37 -0.16 5.22 -6.57
CA GLU A 37 -1.36 5.84 -7.15
C GLU A 37 -1.27 5.90 -8.69
N ALA A 38 -0.11 6.24 -9.24
CA ALA A 38 0.12 6.26 -10.68
C ALA A 38 0.09 4.85 -11.32
N LYS A 39 0.55 3.83 -10.60
CA LYS A 39 0.64 2.45 -11.12
C LYS A 39 -0.64 1.64 -10.93
N PHE A 40 -1.29 1.80 -9.78
CA PHE A 40 -2.38 0.93 -9.33
C PHE A 40 -3.72 1.65 -9.13
N GLY A 41 -3.86 2.93 -9.50
CA GLY A 41 -4.98 3.84 -9.17
C GLY A 41 -6.44 3.35 -9.34
N ASN A 42 -6.66 2.12 -9.80
CA ASN A 42 -7.86 1.35 -9.52
C ASN A 42 -7.49 -0.15 -9.29
N PRO A 43 -7.70 -0.75 -8.10
CA PRO A 43 -8.40 -0.22 -6.93
C PRO A 43 -7.67 0.96 -6.25
N PRO A 44 -8.38 1.82 -5.51
CA PRO A 44 -7.79 2.99 -4.88
C PRO A 44 -6.62 2.60 -3.96
N VAL A 45 -5.46 3.20 -4.23
CA VAL A 45 -4.30 3.13 -3.35
C VAL A 45 -4.55 4.00 -2.14
N CYS A 46 -4.46 3.40 -0.97
CA CYS A 46 -4.65 4.09 0.30
C CYS A 46 -3.32 4.36 1.00
N ALA A 47 -2.26 3.58 0.73
CA ALA A 47 -0.93 3.84 1.26
C ALA A 47 0.19 3.35 0.31
N GLY A 48 1.31 4.08 0.32
CA GLY A 48 2.61 3.61 -0.15
C GLY A 48 3.59 3.66 1.01
N ARG A 49 4.33 2.58 1.24
CA ARG A 49 5.29 2.47 2.35
C ARG A 49 6.63 2.02 1.81
N VAL A 50 7.69 2.72 2.22
CA VAL A 50 9.05 2.26 2.00
C VAL A 50 9.41 1.28 3.11
N GLU A 51 9.61 0.03 2.75
CA GLU A 51 9.92 -1.07 3.67
C GLU A 51 11.26 -1.69 3.30
N LEU A 52 11.99 -2.20 4.29
CA LEU A 52 13.29 -2.83 4.06
C LEU A 52 13.12 -4.34 3.88
N GLU A 53 13.37 -4.84 2.68
CA GLU A 53 13.47 -6.26 2.39
C GLU A 53 14.95 -6.65 2.27
N GLY A 54 15.44 -7.47 3.20
CA GLY A 54 16.86 -7.85 3.21
C GLY A 54 17.84 -6.67 3.36
N GLY A 55 17.39 -5.55 3.93
CA GLY A 55 18.19 -4.32 4.08
C GLY A 55 18.18 -3.40 2.85
N VAL A 56 17.45 -3.78 1.80
CA VAL A 56 17.22 -2.96 0.61
C VAL A 56 15.85 -2.27 0.77
N PRO A 57 15.71 -0.96 0.49
CA PRO A 57 14.40 -0.31 0.52
C PRO A 57 13.57 -0.64 -0.72
N HIS A 58 12.33 -1.01 -0.49
CA HIS A 58 11.30 -1.32 -1.49
C HIS A 58 10.09 -0.42 -1.24
N CYS A 59 9.41 0.01 -2.30
CA CYS A 59 8.17 0.75 -2.16
C CYS A 59 6.97 -0.19 -2.34
N HIS A 60 6.26 -0.44 -1.25
CA HIS A 60 5.11 -1.33 -1.17
C HIS A 60 3.80 -0.54 -1.26
N CYS A 61 2.91 -0.98 -2.15
CA CYS A 61 1.65 -0.35 -2.45
C CYS A 61 0.50 -1.11 -1.79
N TYR A 62 -0.32 -0.39 -1.03
CA TYR A 62 -1.48 -0.93 -0.32
C TYR A 62 -2.75 -0.22 -0.76
N GLY A 63 -3.80 -1.02 -0.98
CA GLY A 63 -5.11 -0.57 -1.41
C GLY A 63 -6.23 -1.08 -0.53
N SER A 64 -7.42 -0.59 -0.84
CA SER A 64 -8.69 -1.11 -0.35
C SER A 64 -9.19 -2.18 -1.33
N SER A 65 -9.30 -3.43 -0.88
CA SER A 65 -9.85 -4.56 -1.68
C SER A 65 -11.36 -4.60 -1.68
#